data_AF-A0A821P4T4-F1
#
_entry.id   AF-A0A821P4T4-F1
#
_cell.length_a   1.000
_cell.length_b   1.000
_cell.length_c   1.000
_cell.angle_alpha   90.00
_cell.angle_beta   90.00
_cell.angle_gamma   90.00
#
_symmetry.space_group_name_H-M   'P 1'
#
loop_
_entity.id
_entity.type
_entity.pdbx_description
1 polymer ?
#
loop_
_entity_poly.entity_id
_entity_poly.type
_entity_poly.pdbx_seq_one_letter_code
_entity_poly.pdbx_strand_id
1 'polypeptide(L)'
;MSLSCPIETCKRKSRAICHCCNKNLCSDQFKEHVDLINSRMNPLADEINTLDNQLSLLNVDEIIDKYRQKLDKLRHECHTTVDRFYEEKCQEL
;
A
#
# COMPACT_ATOMS: atom_id res chain seq x y z
N MET A 1 -29.83 -8.28 -38.93
CA MET A 1 -28.64 -7.81 -39.69
C MET A 1 -27.41 -8.09 -38.83
N SER A 2 -26.41 -8.81 -39.32
CA SER A 2 -25.19 -9.09 -38.55
C SER A 2 -24.26 -7.88 -38.59
N LEU A 3 -24.02 -7.25 -37.44
CA LEU A 3 -23.10 -6.13 -37.33
C LEU A 3 -21.65 -6.61 -37.51
N SER A 4 -20.88 -5.90 -38.32
CA SER A 4 -19.47 -6.17 -38.55
C SER A 4 -18.62 -5.60 -37.41
N CYS A 5 -17.44 -6.19 -37.23
CA CYS A 5 -16.38 -5.59 -36.42
C CYS A 5 -16.04 -4.17 -36.96
N PRO A 6 -15.82 -3.17 -36.09
CA PRO A 6 -15.52 -1.80 -36.49
C PRO A 6 -14.06 -1.61 -36.96
N ILE A 7 -13.22 -2.64 -36.85
CA ILE A 7 -11.89 -2.64 -37.46
C ILE A 7 -12.04 -3.06 -38.93
N GLU A 8 -11.64 -2.19 -39.85
CA GLU A 8 -11.78 -2.39 -41.30
C GLU A 8 -11.13 -3.69 -41.81
N THR A 9 -10.07 -4.16 -41.17
CA THR A 9 -9.37 -5.41 -41.52
C THR A 9 -10.01 -6.67 -40.91
N CYS A 10 -10.93 -6.52 -39.96
CA CYS A 10 -11.51 -7.64 -39.23
C CYS A 10 -12.79 -8.15 -39.90
N LYS A 11 -12.67 -9.27 -40.63
CA LYS A 11 -13.80 -9.93 -41.33
C LYS A 11 -14.76 -10.68 -40.39
N ARG A 12 -14.55 -10.63 -39.07
CA ARG A 12 -15.35 -11.39 -38.09
C ARG A 12 -16.67 -10.67 -37.80
N LYS A 13 -17.72 -11.47 -37.61
CA LYS A 13 -19.02 -10.96 -37.13
C LYS A 13 -18.89 -10.52 -35.68
N SER A 14 -19.49 -9.38 -35.35
CA SER A 14 -19.63 -8.95 -33.97
C SER A 14 -20.52 -9.92 -33.19
N ARG A 15 -20.16 -10.15 -31.92
CA ARG A 15 -20.91 -11.00 -30.99
C ARG A 15 -21.46 -10.23 -29.80
N ALA A 16 -20.94 -9.06 -29.51
CA ALA A 16 -21.34 -8.22 -28.40
C ALA A 16 -21.00 -6.74 -28.70
N ILE A 17 -21.59 -5.83 -27.93
CA ILE A 17 -21.21 -4.41 -27.92
C ILE A 17 -20.41 -4.16 -26.65
N CYS A 18 -19.25 -3.50 -26.76
CA CYS A 18 -18.55 -2.99 -25.61
C CYS A 18 -19.24 -1.72 -25.11
N HIS A 19 -19.69 -1.71 -23.86
CA HIS A 19 -20.27 -0.50 -23.27
C HIS A 19 -19.23 0.59 -22.99
N CYS A 20 -17.97 0.24 -22.73
CA CYS A 20 -16.91 1.21 -22.43
C CYS A 20 -16.55 2.08 -23.65
N CYS A 21 -16.52 1.50 -24.85
CA CYS A 21 -16.17 2.22 -26.07
C CYS A 21 -17.32 2.36 -27.07
N ASN A 22 -18.51 1.86 -26.72
CA ASN A 22 -19.72 1.83 -27.54
C ASN A 22 -19.51 1.25 -28.96
N LYS A 23 -18.65 0.23 -29.06
CA LYS A 23 -18.26 -0.41 -30.33
C LYS A 23 -18.64 -1.88 -30.33
N ASN A 24 -19.01 -2.37 -31.51
CA ASN A 24 -19.18 -3.79 -31.79
C ASN A 24 -17.85 -4.53 -31.56
N LEU A 25 -17.88 -5.64 -30.82
CA LEU A 25 -16.71 -6.47 -30.56
C LEU A 25 -16.85 -7.83 -31.24
N CYS A 26 -15.77 -8.28 -31.87
CA CYS A 26 -15.55 -9.69 -32.16
C CYS A 26 -14.76 -10.36 -31.01
N SER A 27 -14.64 -11.69 -31.03
CA SER A 27 -13.94 -12.43 -29.97
C SER A 27 -12.47 -12.02 -29.76
N ASP A 28 -11.76 -11.61 -30.82
CA ASP A 28 -10.36 -11.17 -30.67
C ASP A 28 -10.25 -9.84 -29.94
N GLN A 29 -11.06 -8.86 -30.32
CA GLN A 29 -11.07 -7.55 -29.66
C GLN A 29 -11.53 -7.66 -28.20
N PHE A 30 -12.47 -8.57 -27.92
CA PHE A 30 -12.82 -8.86 -26.55
C PHE A 30 -11.62 -9.40 -25.76
N LYS A 31 -10.83 -10.29 -26.36
CA LYS A 31 -9.59 -10.79 -25.76
C LYS A 31 -8.56 -9.67 -25.57
N GLU A 32 -8.34 -8.81 -26.55
CA GLU A 32 -7.43 -7.66 -26.43
C GLU A 32 -7.85 -6.70 -25.29
N HIS A 33 -9.16 -6.46 -25.13
CA HIS A 33 -9.67 -5.66 -24.02
C HIS A 33 -9.40 -6.32 -22.67
N VAL A 34 -9.62 -7.63 -22.56
CA VAL A 34 -9.31 -8.40 -21.36
C VAL A 34 -7.82 -8.38 -21.07
N ASP A 35 -6.98 -8.55 -22.08
CA ASP A 35 -5.52 -8.53 -21.95
C ASP A 35 -5.03 -7.15 -21.49
N LEU A 36 -5.60 -6.05 -22.03
CA LEU A 36 -5.29 -4.67 -21.60
C LEU A 36 -5.76 -4.38 -20.17
N ILE A 37 -6.92 -4.91 -19.77
CA ILE A 37 -7.42 -4.77 -18.40
C ILE A 37 -6.47 -5.53 -17.46
N ASN A 38 -6.14 -6.77 -17.77
CA ASN A 38 -5.25 -7.60 -16.97
C ASN A 38 -3.84 -7.00 -16.87
N SER A 39 -3.32 -6.41 -17.97
CA SER A 39 -2.01 -5.77 -17.98
C SER A 39 -1.93 -4.54 -17.06
N ARG A 40 -3.07 -3.96 -16.68
CA ARG A 40 -3.16 -2.84 -15.73
C ARG A 40 -3.53 -3.30 -14.33
N MET A 41 -4.43 -4.27 -14.23
CA MET A 41 -4.97 -4.74 -12.95
C MET A 41 -3.93 -5.57 -12.18
N ASN A 42 -3.11 -6.36 -12.85
CA ASN A 42 -2.07 -7.16 -12.19
C ASN A 42 -1.01 -6.26 -11.51
N PRO A 43 -0.41 -5.25 -12.18
CA PRO A 43 0.51 -4.33 -11.51
C PRO A 43 -0.13 -3.59 -10.32
N LEU A 44 -1.39 -3.17 -10.44
CA LEU A 44 -2.11 -2.53 -9.33
C LEU A 44 -2.28 -3.47 -8.13
N ALA A 45 -2.57 -4.75 -8.36
CA ALA A 45 -2.64 -5.76 -7.31
C ALA A 45 -1.26 -5.96 -6.65
N ASP A 46 -0.19 -6.00 -7.44
CA ASP A 46 1.18 -6.12 -6.93
C ASP A 46 1.60 -4.90 -6.11
N GLU A 47 1.23 -3.69 -6.53
CA GLU A 47 1.44 -2.45 -5.77
C GLU A 47 0.68 -2.45 -4.44
N ILE A 48 -0.59 -2.87 -4.45
CA ILE A 48 -1.41 -3.00 -3.23
C ILE A 48 -0.76 -4.00 -2.26
N ASN A 49 -0.35 -5.17 -2.75
CA ASN A 49 0.32 -6.18 -1.94
C ASN A 49 1.66 -5.66 -1.37
N THR A 50 2.39 -4.86 -2.14
CA THR A 50 3.64 -4.25 -1.68
C THR A 50 3.38 -3.25 -0.55
N LEU A 51 2.35 -2.40 -0.70
CA LEU A 51 1.96 -1.44 0.33
C LEU A 51 1.46 -2.14 1.60
N ASP A 52 0.68 -3.21 1.47
CA ASP A 52 0.21 -4.00 2.62
C ASP A 52 1.36 -4.67 3.38
N ASN A 53 2.33 -5.22 2.67
CA ASN A 53 3.56 -5.75 3.26
C ASN A 53 4.37 -4.65 3.98
N GLN A 54 4.48 -3.45 3.40
CA GLN A 54 5.16 -2.33 4.06
C GLN A 54 4.43 -1.88 5.33
N LEU A 55 3.09 -1.82 5.30
CA LEU A 55 2.27 -1.48 6.46
C LEU A 55 2.37 -2.53 7.56
N SER A 56 2.37 -3.81 7.22
CA SER A 56 2.52 -4.88 8.22
C SER A 56 3.91 -4.92 8.86
N LEU A 57 4.95 -4.46 8.15
CA LEU A 57 6.29 -4.30 8.70
C LEU A 57 6.45 -3.10 9.64
N LEU A 58 5.53 -2.13 9.60
CA LEU A 58 5.50 -1.03 10.57
C LEU A 58 5.01 -1.56 11.91
N ASN A 59 5.93 -2.13 12.70
CA ASN A 59 5.66 -2.53 14.07
C ASN A 59 5.62 -1.31 15.00
N VAL A 60 4.51 -0.56 14.91
CA VAL A 60 4.29 0.67 15.66
C VAL A 60 4.41 0.43 17.17
N ASP A 61 3.94 -0.73 17.66
CA ASP A 61 4.01 -1.10 19.06
C ASP A 61 5.46 -1.25 19.53
N GLU A 62 6.32 -1.92 18.76
CA GLU A 62 7.75 -2.03 19.07
C GLU A 62 8.45 -0.67 19.06
N ILE A 63 8.10 0.21 18.12
CA ILE A 63 8.63 1.58 18.08
C ILE A 63 8.22 2.33 19.36
N ILE A 64 6.93 2.30 19.71
CA ILE A 64 6.40 2.96 20.90
C ILE A 64 7.07 2.43 22.16
N ASP A 65 7.18 1.11 22.32
CA ASP A 65 7.78 0.50 23.50
C ASP A 65 9.26 0.84 23.63
N LYS A 66 10.01 0.88 22.52
CA LYS A 66 11.41 1.33 22.51
C LYS A 66 11.54 2.78 23.00
N TYR A 67 10.65 3.68 22.59
CA TYR A 67 10.69 5.07 23.06
C TYR A 67 10.23 5.21 24.51
N ARG A 68 9.23 4.43 24.95
CA ARG A 68 8.80 4.37 26.36
C ARG A 68 9.96 3.96 27.28
N GLN A 69 10.68 2.89 26.92
CA GLN A 69 11.85 2.44 27.69
C GLN A 69 12.93 3.53 27.79
N LYS A 70 13.18 4.28 26.72
CA LYS A 70 14.13 5.41 26.75
C LYS A 70 13.67 6.52 27.68
N LEU A 71 12.38 6.86 27.66
CA LEU A 71 11.80 7.88 28.53
C LEU A 71 11.85 7.46 30.00
N ASP A 72 11.54 6.20 30.30
CA ASP A 72 11.63 5.66 31.67
C ASP A 72 13.06 5.67 32.19
N LYS A 73 14.03 5.30 31.34
CA LYS A 73 15.46 5.41 31.67
C LYS A 73 15.86 6.85 31.98
N LEU A 74 15.48 7.79 31.12
CA LEU A 74 15.77 9.21 31.32
C LEU A 74 15.14 9.73 32.63
N ARG A 75 13.89 9.37 32.90
CA ARG A 75 13.20 9.72 34.15
C ARG A 75 14.00 9.24 35.37
N HIS A 76 14.44 7.98 35.35
CA HIS A 76 15.22 7.40 36.44
C HIS A 76 16.57 8.12 36.62
N GLU A 77 17.30 8.37 35.53
CA GLU A 77 18.58 9.10 35.57
C GLU A 77 18.42 10.52 36.14
N CYS A 78 17.36 11.22 35.78
CA CYS A 78 17.04 12.54 36.34
C CYS A 78 16.81 12.46 37.86
N HIS A 79 15.97 11.54 38.33
CA HIS A 79 15.71 11.38 39.77
C HIS A 79 17.00 11.06 40.52
N THR A 80 17.75 10.06 40.08
CA THR A 80 19.03 9.68 40.69
C THR A 80 20.02 10.85 40.75
N THR A 81 20.05 11.70 39.71
CA THR A 81 20.93 12.88 39.69
C THR A 81 20.51 13.91 40.74
N VAL A 82 19.21 14.18 40.86
CA VAL A 82 18.66 15.11 41.84
C VAL A 82 18.90 14.59 43.25
N ASP A 83 18.62 13.31 43.50
CA ASP A 83 18.78 12.68 44.81
C ASP A 83 20.26 12.72 45.25
N ARG A 84 21.18 12.36 44.35
CA ARG A 84 22.62 12.44 44.62
C ARG A 84 23.06 13.87 44.93
N PHE A 85 22.63 14.85 44.15
CA PHE A 85 22.96 16.25 44.40
C PHE A 85 22.45 16.72 45.77
N TYR A 86 21.23 16.32 46.13
CA TYR A 86 20.65 16.63 47.43
C TYR A 86 21.47 16.01 48.57
N GLU A 87 21.83 14.72 48.48
CA GLU A 87 22.67 14.05 49.47
C GLU A 87 24.04 14.71 49.63
N GLU A 88 24.71 15.08 48.53
CA GLU A 88 25.97 15.82 48.55
C GLU A 88 25.81 17.15 49.30
N LYS A 89 24.71 17.89 49.07
CA LYS A 89 24.43 19.15 49.79
C LYS A 89 24.11 18.96 51.27
N CYS A 90 23.48 17.87 51.65
CA CYS A 90 23.26 17.56 53.06
C CYS A 90 24.55 17.23 53.81
N GLN A 91 25.56 16.65 53.14
CA GLN A 91 26.85 16.32 53.74
C GLN A 91 27.77 17.55 53.90
N GLU A 92 27.52 18.63 53.16
CA GLU A 92 28.24 19.91 53.28
C GLU A 92 27.76 20.78 54.45
N LEU A 93 26.64 20.42 55.11
CA LEU A 93 26.02 21.13 56.24
C LEU A 93 26.45 20.55 57.61
#